data_AF-A0A7X8UU45-F1
#
_entry.id   AF-A0A7X8UU45-F1
#
_cell.length_a   1.000
_cell.length_b   1.000
_cell.length_c   1.000
_cell.angle_alpha   90.00
_cell.angle_beta   90.00
_cell.angle_gamma   90.00
#
_symmetry.space_group_name_H-M   'P 1'
#
loop_
_entity.id
_entity.type
_entity.pdbx_description
1 polymer ?
#
loop_
_entity_poly.entity_id
_entity_poly.type
_entity_poly.pdbx_seq_one_letter_code
_entity_poly.pdbx_strand_id
1 'polypeptide(L)' 'MQVQTGFNDAKNRKYPEQVAIAIARDITGKYNPMTLCWITYTSHKPPMLAVSIGNTRYSLEGIRQSGEFVV' A
#
# COMPACT_ATOMS: atom_id res chain seq x y z
N MET A 1 -6.95 -24.04 -10.90
CA MET A 1 -6.22 -25.26 -10.48
C MET A 1 -5.03 -24.83 -9.65
N GLN A 2 -4.83 -25.41 -8.47
CA GLN A 2 -3.67 -25.11 -7.62
C GLN A 2 -2.47 -25.91 -8.11
N VAL A 3 -1.30 -25.28 -8.18
CA VAL A 3 -0.05 -25.90 -8.62
C VAL A 3 1.01 -25.65 -7.55
N GLN A 4 1.60 -26.72 -7.03
CA GLN A 4 2.71 -26.60 -6.08
C GLN A 4 3.95 -26.09 -6.82
N THR A 5 4.55 -25.02 -6.31
CA THR A 5 5.71 -24.38 -6.92
C THR A 5 6.50 -23.60 -5.85
N GLY A 6 7.74 -23.23 -6.14
CA GLY A 6 8.56 -22.43 -5.25
C GLY A 6 8.05 -20.98 -5.16
N PHE A 7 8.36 -20.29 -4.06
CA PHE A 7 7.93 -18.90 -3.85
C PHE A 7 8.34 -17.96 -5.00
N ASN A 8 9.55 -18.14 -5.56
CA ASN A 8 10.05 -17.31 -6.66
C ASN A 8 9.28 -17.47 -7.97
N ASP A 9 8.68 -18.64 -8.22
CA ASP A 9 7.86 -18.87 -9.39
C ASP A 9 6.41 -18.45 -9.13
N ALA A 10 5.93 -18.66 -7.90
CA ALA A 10 4.60 -18.23 -7.45
C ALA A 10 4.45 -16.70 -7.53
N LYS A 11 5.45 -15.93 -7.04
CA LYS A 11 5.38 -14.47 -7.01
C LYS A 11 5.22 -13.84 -8.40
N ASN A 12 5.74 -14.48 -9.45
CA ASN A 12 5.66 -13.96 -10.81
C ASN A 12 4.24 -14.05 -11.37
N ARG A 13 3.39 -14.94 -10.83
CA ARG A 13 1.98 -15.10 -11.22
C ARG A 13 1.05 -14.05 -10.62
N LYS A 14 1.57 -13.19 -9.74
CA LYS A 14 0.81 -12.12 -9.08
C LYS A 14 0.46 -10.97 -10.03
N TYR A 15 1.23 -10.80 -11.10
CA TYR A 15 1.09 -9.68 -12.04
C TYR A 15 0.11 -9.99 -13.19
N PRO A 16 -0.53 -8.96 -13.79
CA PRO A 16 -0.40 -7.54 -13.49
C PRO A 16 -1.01 -7.14 -12.15
N GLU A 17 -0.50 -6.08 -11.55
CA GLU A 17 -1.05 -5.49 -10.33
C GLU A 17 -1.38 -4.02 -10.54
N GLN A 18 -2.37 -3.55 -9.77
CA GLN A 18 -2.69 -2.13 -9.71
C GLN A 18 -1.52 -1.35 -9.11
N VAL A 19 -1.28 -0.17 -9.67
CA VAL A 19 -0.40 0.85 -9.09
C VAL A 19 -1.27 2.03 -8.68
N ALA A 20 -1.14 2.47 -7.44
CA ALA A 20 -1.77 3.68 -6.91
C ALA A 20 -0.71 4.64 -6.38
N ILE A 21 -1.05 5.94 -6.28
CA ILE A 21 -0.16 6.95 -5.68
C ILE A 21 -0.83 7.46 -4.43
N ALA A 22 -0.27 7.15 -3.26
CA ALA A 22 -0.74 7.73 -2.02
C ALA A 22 0.04 9.00 -1.67
N ILE A 23 -0.64 10.01 -1.13
CA ILE A 23 -0.01 11.24 -0.63
C ILE A 23 -0.31 11.37 0.86
N ALA A 24 0.76 11.52 1.64
CA ALA A 24 0.68 11.84 3.06
C ALA A 24 1.39 13.16 3.34
N ARG A 25 0.95 13.87 4.37
CA ARG A 25 1.63 15.07 4.88
C ARG A 25 2.52 14.65 6.04
N ASP A 26 3.77 15.10 6.03
CA ASP A 26 4.69 14.86 7.13
C ASP A 26 4.54 15.90 8.26
N ILE A 27 5.33 15.71 9.31
CA ILE A 27 5.31 16.53 10.53
C ILE A 27 5.72 17.98 10.31
N THR A 28 6.51 18.24 9.27
CA THR A 28 6.94 19.59 8.88
C THR A 28 5.92 20.27 7.97
N GLY A 29 4.87 19.54 7.60
CA GLY A 29 3.80 20.00 6.74
C GLY A 29 4.06 19.75 5.25
N LYS A 30 5.13 19.05 4.87
CA LYS A 30 5.47 18.75 3.47
C LYS A 30 4.71 17.51 2.99
N TYR A 31 4.24 17.56 1.74
CA TYR A 31 3.57 16.44 1.11
C TYR A 31 4.57 15.44 0.51
N ASN A 32 4.31 14.16 0.73
CA ASN A 32 5.14 13.07 0.23
C ASN A 32 4.30 12.07 -0.60
N PRO A 33 4.33 12.13 -1.94
CA PRO A 33 3.73 11.12 -2.79
C PRO A 33 4.56 9.81 -2.75
N MET A 34 3.87 8.67 -2.70
CA MET A 34 4.47 7.34 -2.72
C MET A 34 3.68 6.39 -3.63
N THR A 35 4.38 5.51 -4.35
CA THR A 35 3.75 4.46 -5.14
C THR A 35 3.38 3.26 -4.29
N LEU A 36 2.20 2.70 -4.52
CA LEU A 36 1.67 1.53 -3.84
C LEU A 36 1.25 0.47 -4.86
N CYS A 37 1.80 -0.74 -4.73
CA CYS A 37 1.29 -1.93 -5.43
C CYS A 37 0.55 -2.89 -4.50
N TRP A 38 0.75 -2.79 -3.18
CA TRP A 38 0.10 -3.65 -2.19
C TRP A 38 -1.04 -2.87 -1.54
N ILE A 39 -2.15 -2.81 -2.29
CA ILE A 39 -3.38 -2.09 -1.97
C ILE A 39 -4.57 -3.01 -2.30
N THR A 40 -5.57 -3.05 -1.43
CA THR A 40 -6.81 -3.82 -1.67
C THR A 40 -7.98 -3.22 -0.93
N TYR A 41 -9.18 -3.34 -1.51
CA TYR A 41 -10.41 -3.16 -0.74
C TYR A 41 -10.56 -4.31 0.25
N THR A 42 -10.98 -3.98 1.48
CA THR A 42 -11.18 -4.98 2.55
C THR A 42 -12.63 -5.07 3.01
N SER A 43 -13.46 -4.09 2.68
CA SER A 43 -14.89 -4.13 2.92
C SER A 43 -15.65 -3.17 2.00
N HIS A 44 -16.86 -3.57 1.63
CA HIS A 44 -17.82 -2.72 0.93
C HIS A 44 -18.62 -1.83 1.89
N LYS A 45 -18.92 -2.33 3.10
CA LYS A 45 -19.71 -1.61 4.11
C LYS A 45 -19.23 -1.99 5.52
N PRO A 46 -18.62 -1.06 6.29
CA PRO A 46 -18.19 0.27 5.84
C PRO A 46 -17.12 0.15 4.71
N PRO A 47 -17.03 1.12 3.79
CA PRO A 47 -15.97 1.11 2.79
C PRO A 47 -14.59 1.14 3.47
N MET A 48 -13.74 0.15 3.17
CA MET A 48 -12.40 0.06 3.74
C MET A 48 -11.36 -0.31 2.69
N LEU A 49 -10.17 0.27 2.85
CA LEU A 49 -8.98 0.02 2.05
C LEU A 49 -7.83 -0.36 2.98
N ALA A 50 -7.05 -1.37 2.60
CA ALA A 50 -5.79 -1.70 3.26
C ALA A 50 -4.62 -1.45 2.31
N VAL A 51 -3.52 -0.93 2.87
CA VAL A 51 -2.24 -0.73 2.19
C VAL A 51 -1.13 -1.31 3.03
N SER A 52 -0.10 -1.87 2.39
CA SER A 52 1.10 -2.33 3.08
C SER A 52 2.26 -1.37 2.81
N ILE A 53 2.74 -0.71 3.86
CA ILE A 53 3.83 0.26 3.80
C ILE A 53 5.00 -0.27 4.63
N GLY A 54 6.21 -0.29 4.05
CA GLY A 54 7.40 -0.76 4.75
C GLY A 54 7.76 0.10 5.96
N ASN A 55 8.25 -0.53 7.02
CA ASN A 55 8.55 0.15 8.30
C ASN A 55 9.59 1.28 8.19
N THR A 56 10.45 1.25 7.18
CA THR A 56 11.51 2.24 6.95
C THR A 56 11.12 3.33 5.96
N ARG A 57 9.88 3.34 5.46
CA ARG A 57 9.42 4.32 4.47
C ARG A 57 9.12 5.66 5.16
N TYR A 58 9.62 6.74 4.58
CA TYR A 58 9.41 8.12 5.04
C TYR A 58 7.92 8.43 5.32
N SER A 59 7.02 8.04 4.41
CA SER A 59 5.59 8.30 4.56
C SER A 59 4.96 7.63 5.78
N LEU A 60 5.52 6.52 6.29
CA LEU A 60 4.87 5.74 7.35
C LEU A 60 4.76 6.54 8.65
N GLU A 61 5.79 7.31 8.99
CA GLU A 61 5.79 8.16 10.18
C GLU A 61 4.72 9.26 10.05
N GLY A 62 4.70 9.96 8.91
CA GLY A 62 3.68 10.98 8.62
C GLY A 62 2.26 10.44 8.75
N ILE A 63 1.98 9.27 8.15
CA ILE A 63 0.67 8.62 8.20
C ILE A 63 0.28 8.22 9.64
N ARG A 64 1.22 7.70 10.42
CA ARG A 64 0.93 7.31 11.81
C ARG A 64 0.63 8.50 12.71
N GLN A 65 1.29 9.63 12.46
CA GLN A 65 1.09 10.84 13.25
C GLN A 65 -0.18 11.60 12.84
N SER A 66 -0.47 11.71 11.53
CA SER A 66 -1.67 12.38 11.04
C SER A 66 -2.92 11.52 11.16
N GLY A 67 -2.78 10.19 11.07
CA GLY A 67 -3.90 9.26 10.89
C GLY A 67 -4.50 9.31 9.48
N GLU A 68 -3.84 9.97 8.53
CA GLU A 68 -4.43 10.38 7.25
C GLU A 68 -3.48 10.23 6.06
N PHE A 69 -4.05 9.85 4.92
CA PHE A 69 -3.46 9.92 3.58
C PHE A 69 -4.57 9.89 2.52
N VAL A 70 -4.23 10.25 1.29
CA VAL A 70 -5.12 10.11 0.11
C VAL A 70 -4.49 9.13 -0.89
N VAL A 71 -5.31 8.47 -1.73
CA VAL A 71 -4.91 7.51 -2.78
C VAL A 71 -5.46 7.96 -4.12
#